data_AF-A0A9P6RCF2-F1
#
_entry.id   AF-A0A9P6RCF2-F1
#
_cell.length_a   1.000
_cell.length_b   1.000
_cell.length_c   1.000
_cell.angle_alpha   90.00
_cell.angle_beta   90.00
_cell.angle_gamma   90.00
#
_symmetry.space_group_name_H-M   'P 1'
#
loop_
_entity.id
_entity.type
_entity.pdbx_description
1 polymer ?
#
loop_
_entity_poly.entity_id
_entity_poly.type
_entity_poly.pdbx_seq_one_letter_code
_entity_poly.pdbx_strand_id
1 'polypeptide(L)'
;TTNKTIAESAAPLTDLIKNAPRLTAENVSYDPATGLRKVTLLCSFPDHIWTVITFDAQLKSWSLSSVPPSPDRFHYVIRNAGGYGTNGWRLDLEYIAEGPDDKLRIEMISMETEGFDWRVEKERELEGTGEIAVMRKVVRARPDFLALTYISTVATVFNL
;
A
#
# COMPACT_ATOMS: atom_id res chain seq x y z
N THR A 1 -4.90 -21.93 13.05
CA THR A 1 -5.51 -20.99 12.10
C THR A 1 -4.49 -20.75 11.01
N THR A 2 -4.76 -21.19 9.78
CA THR A 2 -3.78 -21.18 8.69
C THR A 2 -3.84 -19.83 8.00
N ASN A 3 -2.73 -19.08 7.98
CA ASN A 3 -2.63 -17.82 7.25
C ASN A 3 -2.92 -18.09 5.77
N LYS A 4 -4.02 -17.54 5.26
CA LYS A 4 -4.39 -17.66 3.85
C LYS A 4 -4.32 -16.27 3.25
N THR A 5 -3.39 -16.07 2.31
CA THR A 5 -3.33 -14.86 1.51
C THR A 5 -4.51 -14.89 0.54
N ILE A 6 -5.54 -14.08 0.78
CA ILE A 6 -6.76 -13.99 -0.05
C ILE A 6 -6.61 -12.93 -1.16
N ALA A 7 -5.52 -12.15 -1.13
CA ALA A 7 -5.30 -11.05 -2.06
C ALA A 7 -4.68 -11.54 -3.38
N GLU A 8 -5.50 -11.63 -4.44
CA GLU A 8 -5.00 -11.64 -5.83
C GLU A 8 -5.13 -10.22 -6.40
N SER A 9 -4.00 -9.62 -6.75
CA SER A 9 -3.98 -8.37 -7.52
C SER A 9 -4.23 -8.69 -8.99
N ALA A 10 -5.10 -7.93 -9.66
CA ALA A 10 -5.64 -8.29 -10.97
C ALA A 10 -4.62 -8.27 -12.14
N ALA A 11 -3.45 -7.62 -11.97
CA ALA A 11 -2.25 -7.71 -12.81
C ALA A 11 -1.27 -6.60 -12.38
N PRO A 12 -0.47 -6.77 -11.31
CA PRO A 12 0.30 -5.66 -10.83
C PRO A 12 1.68 -5.61 -11.48
N LEU A 13 2.08 -4.41 -11.94
CA LEU A 13 3.49 -4.10 -12.20
C LEU A 13 4.40 -4.45 -11.01
N THR A 14 3.85 -4.65 -9.81
CA THR A 14 4.57 -5.11 -8.63
C THR A 14 5.27 -6.44 -8.80
N ASP A 15 4.80 -7.31 -9.70
CA ASP A 15 5.46 -8.59 -9.95
C ASP A 15 6.82 -8.42 -10.64
N LEU A 16 7.03 -7.27 -11.30
CA LEU A 16 8.30 -6.88 -11.92
C LEU A 16 9.17 -6.02 -10.97
N ILE A 17 8.61 -5.59 -9.83
CA ILE A 17 9.25 -4.72 -8.87
C ILE A 17 9.55 -5.52 -7.60
N LYS A 18 10.82 -5.86 -7.42
CA LYS A 18 11.29 -6.49 -6.19
C LYS A 18 10.84 -5.68 -4.98
N ASN A 19 10.38 -6.36 -3.93
CA ASN A 19 9.96 -5.73 -2.66
C ASN A 19 8.89 -4.63 -2.80
N ALA A 20 8.05 -4.70 -3.84
CA ALA A 20 6.88 -3.86 -3.95
C ALA A 20 5.99 -3.98 -2.69
N PRO A 21 5.22 -2.95 -2.33
CA PRO A 21 4.44 -2.99 -1.11
C PRO A 21 3.37 -4.06 -1.21
N ARG A 22 3.21 -4.82 -0.15
CA ARG A 22 2.25 -5.91 -0.06
C ARG A 22 1.22 -5.56 0.98
N LEU A 23 -0.05 -5.73 0.62
CA LEU A 23 -1.17 -5.58 1.53
C LEU A 23 -1.85 -6.94 1.68
N THR A 24 -1.94 -7.44 2.91
CA THR A 24 -2.61 -8.69 3.24
C THR A 24 -3.71 -8.46 4.26
N ALA A 25 -4.74 -9.29 4.18
CA ALA A 25 -5.82 -9.33 5.15
C ALA A 25 -5.67 -10.57 6.04
N GLU A 26 -5.77 -10.37 7.34
CA GLU A 26 -5.77 -11.41 8.38
C GLU A 26 -6.98 -11.24 9.30
N ASN A 27 -7.27 -12.25 10.12
CA ASN A 27 -8.38 -12.24 11.10
C ASN A 27 -9.74 -11.83 10.50
N VAL A 28 -9.99 -12.25 9.25
CA VAL A 28 -11.23 -11.94 8.54
C VAL A 28 -12.39 -12.73 9.17
N SER A 29 -13.42 -12.02 9.60
CA SER A 29 -14.65 -12.61 10.14
C SER A 29 -15.86 -11.77 9.78
N TYR A 30 -17.01 -12.44 9.63
CA TYR A 30 -18.29 -11.81 9.33
C TYR A 30 -19.34 -12.30 10.32
N ASP A 31 -20.09 -11.36 10.91
CA ASP A 31 -21.23 -11.65 11.79
C ASP A 31 -22.54 -11.43 11.02
N PRO A 32 -23.28 -12.51 10.69
CA PRO A 32 -24.54 -12.39 9.94
C PRO A 32 -25.67 -11.72 10.72
N ALA A 33 -25.61 -11.66 12.05
CA ALA A 33 -26.66 -11.04 12.85
C ALA A 33 -26.56 -9.51 12.83
N THR A 34 -25.33 -8.98 12.78
CA THR A 34 -25.06 -7.53 12.80
C THR A 34 -24.66 -6.96 11.44
N GLY A 35 -24.31 -7.82 10.48
CA GLY A 35 -23.76 -7.42 9.18
C GLY A 35 -22.32 -6.90 9.27
N LEU A 36 -21.65 -7.08 10.41
CA LEU A 36 -20.32 -6.53 10.64
C LEU A 36 -19.24 -7.46 10.14
N ARG A 37 -18.24 -6.86 9.48
CA ARG A 37 -17.03 -7.53 9.02
C ARG A 37 -15.83 -6.95 9.71
N LYS A 38 -15.00 -7.82 10.26
CA LYS A 38 -13.74 -7.50 10.92
C LYS A 38 -12.58 -7.98 10.07
N VAL A 39 -11.60 -7.12 9.87
CA VAL A 39 -10.38 -7.45 9.11
C VAL A 39 -9.18 -6.74 9.72
N THR A 40 -8.07 -7.45 9.81
CA THR A 40 -6.75 -6.88 10.07
C THR A 40 -6.04 -6.70 8.74
N LEU A 41 -5.69 -5.47 8.40
CA LEU A 41 -4.82 -5.15 7.28
C LEU A 41 -3.37 -5.10 7.75
N LEU A 42 -2.49 -5.80 7.05
CA LEU A 42 -1.05 -5.75 7.22
C LEU A 42 -0.42 -5.24 5.93
N CYS A 43 0.31 -4.14 6.03
CA CYS A 43 1.10 -3.62 4.92
C CYS A 43 2.58 -3.82 5.21
N SER A 44 3.32 -4.32 4.22
CA SER A 44 4.78 -4.37 4.22
C SER A 44 5.33 -3.56 3.05
N PHE A 45 6.31 -2.69 3.30
CA PHE A 45 6.83 -1.74 2.31
C PHE A 45 8.33 -1.43 2.54
N PRO A 46 9.23 -2.43 2.53
CA PRO A 46 10.62 -2.24 2.96
C PRO A 46 11.44 -1.23 2.13
N ASP A 47 11.13 -1.07 0.85
CA ASP A 47 11.86 -0.16 -0.06
C ASP A 47 11.07 1.13 -0.41
N HIS A 48 10.06 1.47 0.40
CA HIS A 48 9.21 2.64 0.19
C HIS A 48 9.16 3.50 1.46
N ILE A 49 9.10 4.82 1.29
CA ILE A 49 9.07 5.80 2.39
C ILE A 49 7.67 6.36 2.68
N TRP A 50 6.73 6.14 1.78
CA TRP A 50 5.36 6.61 1.94
C TRP A 50 4.40 5.60 1.33
N THR A 51 3.39 5.19 2.10
CA THR A 51 2.23 4.46 1.60
C THR A 51 0.94 5.23 1.87
N VAL A 52 0.04 5.26 0.89
CA VAL A 52 -1.30 5.84 0.98
C VAL A 52 -2.26 4.75 0.54
N ILE A 53 -3.26 4.46 1.37
CA ILE A 53 -4.39 3.62 0.97
C ILE A 53 -5.67 4.43 0.95
N THR A 54 -6.54 4.09 0.01
CA THR A 54 -7.90 4.61 -0.09
C THR A 54 -8.88 3.47 -0.24
N PHE A 55 -10.02 3.57 0.43
CA PHE A 55 -11.09 2.58 0.36
C PHE A 55 -12.43 3.20 0.71
N ASP A 56 -13.48 2.58 0.20
CA ASP A 56 -14.86 2.92 0.53
C ASP A 56 -15.44 1.84 1.44
N ALA A 57 -15.93 2.23 2.62
CA ALA A 57 -16.57 1.33 3.58
C ALA A 57 -17.48 2.12 4.52
N GLN A 58 -18.46 1.47 5.15
CA GLN A 58 -19.17 2.08 6.27
C GLN A 58 -18.50 1.66 7.59
N LEU A 59 -17.48 2.40 8.03
CA LEU A 59 -16.72 2.04 9.23
C LEU A 59 -17.55 2.16 10.51
N LYS A 60 -17.38 1.19 11.40
CA LYS A 60 -17.83 1.24 12.79
C LYS A 60 -16.69 1.53 13.74
N SER A 61 -15.56 0.89 13.53
CA SER A 61 -14.36 1.10 14.33
C SER A 61 -13.10 0.80 13.54
N TRP A 62 -11.99 1.34 14.01
CA TRP A 62 -10.65 1.05 13.50
C TRP A 62 -9.62 1.18 14.63
N SER A 63 -8.40 0.69 14.41
CA SER A 63 -7.31 0.78 15.39
C SER A 63 -6.54 2.10 15.38
N LEU A 64 -6.94 3.08 14.57
CA LEU A 64 -6.32 4.41 14.58
C LEU A 64 -6.72 5.18 15.84
N SER A 65 -5.87 6.12 16.28
CA SER A 65 -6.14 6.94 17.46
C SER A 65 -7.30 7.92 17.29
N SER A 66 -7.65 8.24 16.04
CA SER A 66 -8.83 9.04 15.73
C SER A 66 -10.08 8.17 15.79
N VAL A 67 -11.23 8.78 16.12
CA VAL A 67 -12.52 8.12 15.91
C VAL A 67 -12.80 8.07 14.40
N PRO A 68 -13.41 6.99 13.86
CA PRO A 68 -13.86 6.99 12.48
C PRO A 68 -14.72 8.23 12.22
N PRO A 69 -14.43 9.03 11.18
CA PRO A 69 -15.24 10.20 10.88
C PRO A 69 -16.68 9.80 10.55
N SER A 70 -17.59 10.77 10.74
CA SER A 70 -19.07 10.72 10.64
C SER A 70 -19.68 9.50 9.92
N PRO A 71 -20.84 8.96 10.37
CA PRO A 71 -21.58 7.90 9.68
C PRO A 71 -21.94 8.20 8.21
N ASP A 72 -21.84 9.46 7.77
CA ASP A 72 -22.08 9.88 6.37
C ASP A 72 -20.82 9.87 5.50
N ARG A 73 -19.65 9.54 6.05
CA ARG A 73 -18.42 9.36 5.28
C ARG A 73 -18.19 7.89 5.00
N PHE A 74 -18.01 7.60 3.72
CA PHE A 74 -17.74 6.25 3.24
C PHE A 74 -16.32 6.13 2.67
N HIS A 75 -15.75 7.24 2.19
CA HIS A 75 -14.41 7.27 1.61
C HIS A 75 -13.34 7.64 2.64
N TYR A 76 -12.33 6.79 2.78
CA TYR A 76 -11.22 7.00 3.71
C TYR A 76 -9.88 7.05 2.99
N VAL A 77 -9.00 7.92 3.48
CA VAL A 77 -7.62 8.05 3.02
C VAL A 77 -6.71 7.90 4.23
N ILE A 78 -5.88 6.86 4.23
CA ILE A 78 -4.91 6.60 5.28
C ILE A 78 -3.52 6.79 4.70
N ARG A 79 -2.74 7.64 5.36
CA ARG A 79 -1.37 7.98 4.94
C ARG A 79 -0.41 7.50 6.01
N ASN A 80 0.58 6.74 5.61
CA ASN A 80 1.70 6.38 6.45
C ASN A 80 2.98 6.91 5.80
N ALA A 81 3.62 7.86 6.49
CA ALA A 81 4.98 8.30 6.19
C ALA A 81 5.95 7.46 7.02
N GLY A 82 6.51 6.43 6.40
CA GLY A 82 7.50 5.55 7.02
C GLY A 82 8.88 6.17 6.86
N GLY A 83 9.48 6.59 7.97
CA GLY A 83 10.89 6.99 7.98
C GLY A 83 11.84 5.78 8.01
N TYR A 84 13.14 6.07 8.05
CA TYR A 84 14.22 5.09 8.16
C TYR A 84 13.93 4.02 9.24
N GLY A 85 13.78 2.76 8.85
CA GLY A 85 13.57 1.61 9.74
C GLY A 85 12.13 1.13 9.92
N THR A 86 11.13 1.76 9.27
CA THR A 86 9.74 1.30 9.32
C THR A 86 9.39 0.53 8.06
N ASN A 87 9.21 -0.79 8.15
CA ASN A 87 8.98 -1.66 6.98
C ASN A 87 7.53 -2.12 6.83
N GLY A 88 6.60 -1.58 7.63
CA GLY A 88 5.23 -2.05 7.65
C GLY A 88 4.32 -1.30 8.61
N TRP A 89 3.02 -1.50 8.46
CA TRP A 89 1.99 -1.05 9.39
C TRP A 89 0.86 -2.08 9.52
N ARG A 90 0.13 -1.98 10.63
CA ARG A 90 -1.06 -2.79 10.93
C ARG A 90 -2.26 -1.87 11.15
N LEU A 91 -3.41 -2.27 10.61
CA LEU A 91 -4.67 -1.56 10.79
C LEU A 91 -5.80 -2.56 10.99
N ASP A 92 -6.45 -2.54 12.15
CA ASP A 92 -7.67 -3.32 12.38
C ASP A 92 -8.87 -2.46 11.98
N LEU A 93 -9.81 -3.04 11.23
CA LEU A 93 -11.03 -2.40 10.74
C LEU A 93 -12.27 -3.23 11.09
N GLU A 94 -13.35 -2.52 11.39
CA GLU A 94 -14.70 -3.07 11.49
C GLU A 94 -15.65 -2.20 10.64
N TYR A 95 -16.37 -2.82 9.72
CA TYR A 95 -17.29 -2.12 8.81
C TYR A 95 -18.58 -2.92 8.58
N ILE A 96 -19.62 -2.24 8.11
CA ILE A 96 -20.83 -2.91 7.63
C ILE A 96 -20.55 -3.46 6.23
N ALA A 97 -20.66 -4.79 6.09
CA ALA A 97 -20.50 -5.47 4.82
C ALA A 97 -21.84 -5.58 4.07
N GLU A 98 -21.78 -5.59 2.74
CA GLU A 98 -22.97 -5.79 1.89
C GLU A 98 -23.48 -7.25 1.93
N GLY A 99 -22.63 -8.18 2.38
CA GLY A 99 -22.95 -9.60 2.52
C GLY A 99 -21.76 -10.44 3.01
N PRO A 100 -21.92 -11.77 3.13
CA PRO A 100 -20.87 -12.66 3.62
C PRO A 100 -19.65 -12.75 2.69
N ASP A 101 -19.86 -12.57 1.39
CA ASP A 101 -18.84 -12.63 0.34
C ASP A 101 -18.28 -11.26 -0.06
N ASP A 102 -18.67 -10.20 0.68
CA ASP A 102 -18.17 -8.86 0.44
C ASP A 102 -16.64 -8.85 0.45
N LYS A 103 -16.03 -7.94 -0.31
CA LYS A 103 -14.58 -7.75 -0.35
C LYS A 103 -14.27 -6.27 -0.29
N LEU A 104 -13.44 -5.89 0.66
CA LEU A 104 -12.98 -4.52 0.80
C LEU A 104 -12.02 -4.22 -0.35
N ARG A 105 -12.46 -3.34 -1.25
CA ARG A 105 -11.60 -2.82 -2.30
C ARG A 105 -10.71 -1.72 -1.73
N ILE A 106 -9.41 -1.92 -1.85
CA ILE A 106 -8.38 -0.97 -1.40
C ILE A 106 -7.51 -0.59 -2.57
N GLU A 107 -7.36 0.70 -2.78
CA GLU A 107 -6.40 1.26 -3.71
C GLU A 107 -5.21 1.76 -2.92
N MET A 108 -4.01 1.43 -3.38
CA MET A 108 -2.77 1.78 -2.71
C MET A 108 -1.87 2.54 -3.67
N ILE A 109 -1.32 3.65 -3.19
CA ILE A 109 -0.24 4.39 -3.82
C ILE A 109 0.95 4.35 -2.87
N SER A 110 2.14 4.15 -3.42
CA SER A 110 3.36 4.12 -2.62
C SER A 110 4.49 4.86 -3.32
N MET A 111 5.40 5.43 -2.53
CA MET A 111 6.54 6.20 -3.02
C MET A 111 7.84 5.49 -2.65
N GLU A 112 8.65 5.21 -3.66
CA GLU A 112 9.93 4.52 -3.50
C GLU A 112 10.94 5.36 -2.72
N THR A 113 11.82 4.68 -1.99
CA THR A 113 13.00 5.32 -1.36
C THR A 113 14.03 5.74 -2.41
N GLU A 114 14.10 4.98 -3.50
CA GLU A 114 15.00 5.17 -4.64
C GLU A 114 14.70 6.51 -5.32
N GLY A 115 15.72 7.37 -5.45
CA GLY A 115 15.59 8.71 -6.01
C GLY A 115 15.21 9.83 -5.03
N PHE A 116 14.78 9.48 -3.81
CA PHE A 116 14.48 10.46 -2.76
C PHE A 116 15.63 10.63 -1.77
N ASP A 117 16.31 9.55 -1.39
CA ASP A 117 17.48 9.62 -0.50
C ASP A 117 18.77 9.83 -1.31
N TRP A 118 19.38 11.01 -1.16
CA TRP A 118 20.66 11.35 -1.78
C TRP A 118 21.81 10.41 -1.42
N ARG A 119 21.67 9.59 -0.36
CA ARG A 119 22.65 8.60 0.09
C ARG A 119 22.44 7.22 -0.53
N VAL A 120 21.26 6.96 -1.10
CA VAL A 120 20.92 5.69 -1.72
C VAL A 120 21.27 5.77 -3.20
N GLU A 121 22.54 5.53 -3.52
CA GLU A 121 23.02 5.44 -4.92
C GLU A 121 22.64 4.11 -5.62
N LYS A 122 21.86 3.26 -4.94
CA LYS A 122 21.48 1.94 -5.42
C LYS A 122 20.11 2.00 -6.06
N GLU A 123 20.12 2.09 -7.39
CA GLU A 123 18.93 1.88 -8.20
C GLU A 123 18.69 0.38 -8.43
N ARG A 124 17.44 -0.07 -8.30
CA ARG A 124 17.05 -1.48 -8.46
C ARG A 124 16.78 -1.76 -9.94
N GLU A 125 17.17 -2.96 -10.39
CA GLU A 125 16.83 -3.44 -11.72
C GLU A 125 15.37 -3.89 -11.76
N LEU A 126 14.65 -3.57 -12.83
CA LEU A 126 13.33 -4.15 -13.08
C LEU A 126 13.51 -5.64 -13.40
N GLU A 127 12.88 -6.51 -12.60
CA GLU A 127 13.17 -7.93 -12.58
C GLU A 127 12.93 -8.56 -13.97
N GLY A 128 13.96 -9.21 -14.52
CA GLY A 128 13.89 -9.89 -15.81
C GLY A 128 14.01 -9.00 -17.06
N THR A 129 14.20 -7.70 -16.91
CA THR A 129 14.29 -6.78 -18.07
C THR A 129 15.73 -6.42 -18.48
N GLY A 130 16.71 -6.54 -17.58
CA GLY A 130 18.06 -6.01 -17.81
C GLY A 130 18.13 -4.48 -17.79
N GLU A 131 17.02 -3.79 -17.56
CA GLU A 131 16.95 -2.34 -17.51
C GLU A 131 17.18 -1.87 -16.08
N ILE A 132 18.35 -1.26 -15.85
CA ILE A 132 18.56 -0.38 -14.69
C ILE A 132 17.75 0.88 -14.98
N ALA A 133 16.80 1.16 -14.09
CA ALA A 133 15.91 2.33 -14.05
C ALA A 133 16.17 3.36 -15.17
N VAL A 134 15.20 3.55 -16.06
CA VAL A 134 15.19 4.56 -17.14
C VAL A 134 15.76 5.92 -16.68
N MET A 135 15.55 6.24 -15.39
CA MET A 135 16.03 7.45 -14.73
C MET A 135 17.56 7.60 -14.67
N ARG A 136 18.37 6.53 -14.61
CA ARG A 136 19.84 6.67 -14.56
C ARG A 136 20.42 7.29 -15.82
N LYS A 137 19.85 6.96 -16.98
CA LYS A 137 20.26 7.56 -18.27
C LYS A 137 19.98 9.06 -18.27
N VAL A 138 18.85 9.47 -17.69
CA VAL A 138 18.46 10.88 -17.54
C VAL A 138 19.34 11.59 -16.51
N VAL A 139 19.61 10.96 -15.36
CA VAL A 139 20.46 11.48 -14.28
C VAL A 139 21.93 11.61 -14.70
N ARG A 140 22.43 10.73 -15.57
CA ARG A 140 23.80 10.81 -16.11
C ARG A 140 23.94 11.80 -17.26
N ALA A 141 22.84 12.11 -17.96
CA ALA A 141 22.85 13.06 -19.08
C ALA A 141 22.66 14.51 -18.63
N ARG A 142 22.27 14.75 -17.37
CA ARG A 142 22.09 16.12 -16.84
C ARG A 142 23.42 16.78 -16.44
N PRO A 143 23.48 18.12 -16.47
CA PRO A 143 24.58 18.87 -15.86
C PRO A 143 24.60 18.74 -14.32
N ASP A 144 25.79 18.77 -13.73
CA ASP A 144 26.03 18.56 -12.29
C ASP A 144 25.33 19.59 -11.38
N PHE A 145 24.99 20.76 -11.90
CA PHE A 145 24.30 21.82 -11.16
C PHE A 145 22.78 21.64 -11.05
N LEU A 146 22.20 20.61 -11.69
CA LEU A 146 20.76 20.48 -11.87
C LEU A 146 20.21 19.30 -11.08
N ALA A 147 19.73 19.51 -9.84
CA ALA A 147 19.11 18.45 -9.05
C ALA A 147 17.76 18.00 -9.68
N LEU A 148 17.71 16.77 -10.19
CA LEU A 148 16.47 16.15 -10.64
C LEU A 148 15.85 15.39 -9.48
N THR A 149 14.69 15.84 -9.00
CA THR A 149 13.83 15.04 -8.12
C THR A 149 12.86 14.27 -9.01
N TYR A 150 12.98 12.95 -9.04
CA TYR A 150 11.99 12.09 -9.67
C TYR A 150 11.19 11.36 -8.58
N ILE A 151 9.92 11.11 -8.88
CA ILE A 151 9.03 10.38 -7.98
C ILE A 151 8.51 9.19 -8.77
N SER A 152 8.87 8.00 -8.31
CA SER A 152 8.28 6.74 -8.77
C SER A 152 7.13 6.39 -7.83
N THR A 153 5.96 6.09 -8.40
CA THR A 153 4.80 5.66 -7.63
C THR A 153 4.24 4.36 -8.14
N VAL A 154 4.01 3.42 -7.23
CA VAL A 154 3.30 2.18 -7.54
C VAL A 154 1.84 2.34 -7.11
N ALA A 155 0.93 2.18 -8.07
CA ALA A 155 -0.51 2.12 -7.83
C ALA A 155 -0.99 0.67 -7.95
N THR A 156 -1.75 0.18 -6.97
CA THR A 156 -2.26 -1.21 -6.98
C THR A 156 -3.64 -1.27 -6.34
N VAL A 157 -4.51 -2.11 -6.90
CA VAL A 157 -5.85 -2.39 -6.36
C VAL A 157 -5.85 -3.79 -5.73
N PHE A 158 -6.38 -3.89 -4.52
CA PHE A 158 -6.57 -5.12 -3.76
C PHE A 158 -8.06 -5.33 -3.49
N ASN A 159 -8.52 -6.58 -3.61
CA ASN A 159 -9.86 -6.98 -3.18
C ASN A 159 -9.69 -7.97 -2.02
N LEU A 160 -10.03 -7.54 -0.79
CA LEU A 160 -9.75 -8.26 0.45
C LEU A 160 -10.99 -8.79 1.16
#